data_AF-A0A4Q2X5W7-F1
#
_entry.id   AF-A0A4Q2X5W7-F1
#
_cell.length_a   1.000
_cell.length_b   1.000
_cell.length_c   1.000
_cell.angle_alpha   90.00
_cell.angle_beta   90.00
_cell.angle_gamma   90.00
#
_symmetry.space_group_name_H-M   'P 1'
#
loop_
_entity.id
_entity.type
_entity.pdbx_description
1 polymer ?
#
loop_
_entity_poly.entity_id
_entity_poly.type
_entity_poly.pdbx_seq_one_letter_code
_entity_poly.pdbx_strand_id
1 'polypeptide(L)' 'FTGAILQQVHFSDRSIGLQARIWARFLHTGGAFGLPGKIIASLGCAAALVLVWTGFALSWRRFFGSRRQPARAP' A
#
# COMPACT_ATOMS: atom_id res chain seq x y z
N PHE A 1 -23.97 10.77 -43.20
CA PHE A 1 -22.79 10.06 -42.65
C PHE A 1 -23.26 8.73 -42.07
N THR A 2 -22.68 7.61 -42.53
CA THR A 2 -22.96 6.26 -42.03
C THR A 2 -22.12 5.99 -40.78
N GLY A 3 -22.75 5.60 -39.67
CA GLY A 3 -22.08 5.30 -38.41
C GLY A 3 -21.49 3.88 -38.37
N ALA A 4 -20.65 3.53 -39.33
CA ALA A 4 -20.04 2.20 -39.38
C ALA A 4 -18.92 2.08 -38.32
N ILE A 5 -18.97 1.04 -37.49
CA ILE A 5 -17.91 0.72 -36.54
C ILE A 5 -16.70 0.17 -37.32
N LEU A 6 -15.58 0.87 -37.27
CA LEU A 6 -14.35 0.47 -37.96
C LEU A 6 -13.48 -0.50 -37.14
N GLN A 7 -13.57 -0.43 -35.81
CA GLN A 7 -12.76 -1.27 -34.93
C GLN A 7 -13.36 -1.37 -33.53
N GLN A 8 -13.36 -2.59 -32.97
CA GLN A 8 -13.67 -2.86 -31.57
C GLN A 8 -12.44 -3.50 -30.94
N VAL A 9 -12.00 -3.00 -29.77
CA VAL A 9 -10.79 -3.47 -29.09
C VAL A 9 -11.16 -3.97 -27.70
N HIS A 10 -11.00 -5.28 -27.48
CA HIS A 10 -11.22 -5.89 -26.18
C HIS A 10 -10.01 -5.69 -25.27
N PHE A 11 -10.19 -5.98 -23.98
CA PHE A 11 -9.09 -5.89 -23.01
C PHE A 11 -7.96 -6.89 -23.32
N SER A 12 -8.32 -8.10 -23.76
CA SER A 12 -7.40 -9.16 -24.19
C SER A 12 -6.51 -8.76 -25.35
N ASP A 13 -7.00 -7.91 -26.24
CA ASP A 13 -6.31 -7.51 -27.48
C ASP A 13 -5.22 -6.46 -27.21
N ARG A 14 -5.17 -5.95 -25.97
CA ARG A 14 -4.19 -4.94 -25.55
C ARG A 14 -2.87 -5.62 -25.20
N SER A 15 -1.76 -4.93 -25.46
CA SER A 15 -0.45 -5.37 -24.99
C SER A 15 -0.43 -5.51 -23.47
N ILE A 16 0.39 -6.43 -22.95
CA ILE A 16 0.54 -6.70 -21.51
C ILE A 16 0.83 -5.40 -20.73
N GLY A 17 1.67 -4.52 -21.27
CA GLY A 17 1.99 -3.24 -20.64
C GLY A 17 0.77 -2.31 -20.54
N LEU A 18 -0.11 -2.30 -21.53
CA LEU A 18 -1.34 -1.50 -21.50
C LEU A 18 -2.37 -2.10 -20.54
N GLN A 19 -2.50 -3.43 -20.51
CA GLN A 19 -3.32 -4.14 -19.54
C GLN A 19 -2.86 -3.82 -18.10
N ALA A 20 -1.56 -3.90 -17.83
CA ALA A 20 -0.97 -3.58 -16.54
C ALA A 20 -1.24 -2.12 -16.12
N ARG A 21 -1.14 -1.15 -17.04
CA ARG A 21 -1.47 0.27 -16.75
C ARG A 21 -2.93 0.47 -16.41
N ILE A 22 -3.84 -0.22 -17.11
CA ILE A 22 -5.28 -0.18 -16.83
C ILE A 22 -5.54 -0.73 -15.42
N TRP A 23 -4.97 -1.89 -15.10
CA TRP A 23 -5.06 -2.48 -13.76
C TRP A 23 -4.49 -1.54 -12.68
N ALA A 24 -3.31 -0.96 -12.90
CA ALA A 24 -2.69 -0.02 -11.98
C ALA A 24 -3.61 1.17 -11.68
N ARG A 25 -4.30 1.73 -12.68
CA ARG A 25 -5.28 2.81 -12.49
C ARG A 25 -6.46 2.37 -11.62
N PHE A 26 -7.03 1.20 -11.87
CA PHE A 26 -8.17 0.70 -11.08
C PHE A 26 -7.80 0.34 -9.65
N LEU A 27 -6.58 -0.16 -9.45
CA LEU A 27 -6.00 -0.39 -8.13
C LEU A 27 -5.76 0.93 -7.40
N HIS A 28 -5.18 1.93 -8.08
CA HIS A 28 -4.87 3.24 -7.50
C HIS A 28 -6.13 4.03 -7.09
N THR A 29 -7.18 3.99 -7.91
CA THR A 29 -8.47 4.60 -7.57
C THR A 29 -9.25 3.82 -6.50
N GLY A 30 -8.81 2.60 -6.16
CA GLY A 30 -9.54 1.70 -5.26
C GLY A 30 -10.85 1.18 -5.85
N GLY A 31 -11.02 1.26 -7.17
CA GLY A 31 -12.20 0.75 -7.89
C GLY A 31 -12.15 -0.76 -8.12
N ALA A 32 -10.96 -1.35 -8.21
CA ALA A 32 -10.78 -2.78 -8.53
C ALA A 32 -11.41 -3.72 -7.49
N PHE A 33 -11.33 -3.38 -6.21
CA PHE A 33 -11.75 -4.23 -5.09
C PHE A 33 -12.90 -3.63 -4.27
N GLY A 34 -13.46 -2.50 -4.69
CA GLY A 34 -14.58 -1.85 -4.03
C GLY A 34 -14.37 -1.58 -2.53
N LEU A 35 -15.44 -1.74 -1.76
CA LEU A 35 -15.43 -1.49 -0.31
C LEU A 35 -14.48 -2.42 0.47
N PRO A 36 -14.42 -3.74 0.23
CA PRO A 36 -13.47 -4.62 0.91
C PRO A 36 -12.01 -4.19 0.74
N GLY A 37 -11.62 -3.80 -0.48
CA GLY A 37 -10.26 -3.34 -0.74
C GLY A 37 -9.91 -2.07 0.04
N LYS A 38 -10.86 -1.14 0.18
CA LYS A 38 -10.68 0.09 0.96
C LYS A 38 -10.51 -0.20 2.46
N ILE A 39 -11.27 -1.15 3.00
CA ILE A 39 -11.15 -1.56 4.42
C ILE A 39 -9.76 -2.15 4.66
N ILE A 40 -9.31 -3.08 3.82
CA ILE A 40 -7.98 -3.69 3.94
C ILE A 40 -6.88 -2.65 3.80
N ALA A 41 -6.99 -1.72 2.84
CA ALA A 41 -6.04 -0.63 2.66
C ALA A 41 -5.95 0.26 3.91
N SER A 42 -7.09 0.63 4.50
CA SER A 42 -7.14 1.44 5.72
C SER A 42 -6.53 0.73 6.93
N LEU A 43 -6.81 -0.57 7.10
CA LEU A 43 -6.21 -1.40 8.13
C LEU A 43 -4.70 -1.52 7.94
N GLY A 44 -4.24 -1.72 6.71
CA GLY A 44 -2.82 -1.74 6.37
C GLY A 44 -2.12 -0.42 6.72
N CYS A 45 -2.73 0.72 6.37
CA CYS A 45 -2.21 2.04 6.75
C CYS A 45 -2.15 2.24 8.27
N ALA A 46 -3.21 1.85 8.99
CA ALA A 46 -3.23 1.96 10.45
C ALA A 46 -2.16 1.08 11.10
N ALA A 47 -2.02 -0.17 10.64
CA ALA A 47 -0.99 -1.09 11.11
C ALA A 47 0.42 -0.54 10.83
N ALA A 48 0.66 0.03 9.64
CA ALA A 48 1.93 0.64 9.29
C ALA A 48 2.28 1.83 10.21
N LEU A 49 1.31 2.70 10.53
CA LEU A 49 1.52 3.80 11.48
C LEU A 49 1.93 3.29 12.86
N VAL A 50 1.26 2.26 13.37
CA VAL A 50 1.60 1.62 14.65
C VAL A 50 2.99 1.02 14.61
N LEU A 51 3.35 0.32 13.53
CA LEU A 51 4.67 -0.30 13.37
C LEU A 51 5.79 0.75 13.30
N VAL A 52 5.57 1.83 12.55
CA VAL A 52 6.54 2.93 12.44
C VAL A 52 6.73 3.60 13.80
N TRP A 53 5.65 3.92 14.51
CA TRP A 53 5.73 4.55 15.82
C TRP A 53 6.44 3.65 16.84
N THR A 54 6.04 2.39 16.93
CA THR A 54 6.64 1.44 17.88
C THR A 54 8.09 1.14 17.54
N GLY A 55 8.42 0.92 16.27
CA GLY A 55 9.79 0.72 15.79
C GLY A 55 10.67 1.94 16.05
N PHE A 56 10.14 3.15 15.83
CA PHE A 56 10.84 4.40 16.14
C PHE A 56 11.07 4.55 17.64
N ALA A 57 10.04 4.34 18.47
CA ALA A 57 10.16 4.42 19.93
C ALA A 57 11.15 3.39 20.50
N LEU A 58 11.15 2.16 19.97
CA LEU A 58 12.10 1.11 20.34
C LEU A 58 13.53 1.49 19.93
N SER A 59 13.70 2.01 18.71
CA SER A 59 15.00 2.48 18.21
C SER A 59 15.52 3.64 19.07
N TRP A 60 14.66 4.62 19.37
CA TRP A 60 15.01 5.75 20.22
C TRP A 60 15.44 5.28 21.62
N ARG A 61 14.70 4.36 22.25
CA ARG A 61 15.06 3.78 23.55
C ARG A 61 16.37 3.00 23.50
N ARG A 62 16.68 2.34 22.38
CA ARG A 62 17.91 1.56 22.21
C ARG A 62 19.14 2.44 22.02
N PHE A 63 19.03 3.51 21.23
CA PHE A 63 20.17 4.36 20.87
C PHE A 63 20.38 5.53 21.85
N PHE A 64 19.31 6.08 22.42
CA PHE A 64 19.38 7.25 23.31
C PHE A 64 18.93 6.96 24.75
N GLY A 65 18.38 5.77 25.01
CA GLY A 65 18.15 5.31 26.38
C GLY A 65 19.49 4.93 27.00
N SER A 66 20.10 5.87 27.74
CA SER A 66 21.27 5.61 28.58
C SER A 66 21.13 4.26 29.28
N ARG A 67 22.17 3.43 29.17
CA ARG A 67 22.35 2.22 29.98
C ARG A 67 22.32 2.64 31.46
N ARG A 68 21.14 2.72 32.06
CA ARG A 68 21.02 2.62 33.51
C ARG A 68 21.35 1.18 33.84
N GLN A 69 22.65 0.90 33.92
CA GLN A 69 23.12 -0.27 34.63
C GLN A 69 22.47 -0.17 36.01
N PRO A 70 21.64 -1.14 36.44
CA PRO A 70 21.30 -1.21 37.85
C PRO A 70 22.65 -1.32 38.56
N ALA A 71 22.96 -0.32 39.37
CA ALA A 71 24.13 -0.35 40.23
C ALA A 71 24.07 -1.69 40.96
N ARG A 72 25.05 -2.55 40.69
CA ARG A 72 25.22 -3.80 41.41
C ARG A 72 25.55 -3.40 42.83
N ALA A 73 24.53 -3.40 43.70
CA ALA A 73 24.69 -3.27 45.13
C ALA A 73 25.55 -4.45 45.64
N PRO A 74 26.37 -4.22 46.70
CA PRO A 74 27.59 -4.98 47.00
C PRO A 74 27.38 -6.49 47.20
#